data_AF-A0A401RFN0-F1
#
_entry.id   AF-A0A401RFN0-F1
#
_cell.length_a   1.000
_cell.length_b   1.000
_cell.length_c   1.000
_cell.angle_alpha   90.00
_cell.angle_beta   90.00
_cell.angle_gamma   90.00
#
_symmetry.space_group_name_H-M   'P 1'
#
loop_
_entity.id
_entity.type
_entity.pdbx_description
1 polymer ?
#
loop_
_entity_poly.entity_id
_entity_poly.type
_entity_poly.pdbx_seq_one_letter_code
_entity_poly.pdbx_strand_id
1 'polypeptide(L)'
;MSFKEIKNLLKMINIEADDEYAYQLFKQCDKSNTNKLEEHEIEEFCKFLMQRPELEEIFNYYSGEDQILTITEIKNFLKEQKEIATDENANAIIHKYELNETASSPDVTSNLGPSI
;
A
#
# COMPACT_ATOMS: atom_id res chain seq x y z
N MET A 1 -19.14 14.35 5.78
CA MET A 1 -19.53 14.24 4.36
C MET A 1 -20.63 13.21 4.20
N SER A 2 -21.77 13.61 3.63
CA SER A 2 -22.82 12.71 3.16
C SER A 2 -22.32 11.84 2.00
N PHE A 3 -23.03 10.74 1.70
CA PHE A 3 -22.66 9.86 0.59
C PHE A 3 -22.62 10.59 -0.78
N LYS A 4 -23.51 11.57 -0.99
CA LYS A 4 -23.49 12.40 -2.21
C LYS A 4 -22.18 13.20 -2.33
N GLU A 5 -21.67 13.74 -1.23
CA GLU A 5 -20.41 14.47 -1.20
C GLU A 5 -19.22 13.53 -1.44
N ILE A 6 -19.26 12.31 -0.89
CA ILE A 6 -18.27 11.27 -1.16
C ILE A 6 -18.23 10.91 -2.64
N LYS A 7 -19.38 10.70 -3.29
CA LYS A 7 -19.43 10.44 -4.75
C LYS A 7 -18.83 11.58 -5.58
N ASN A 8 -19.02 12.83 -5.15
CA ASN A 8 -18.41 13.97 -5.83
C ASN A 8 -16.90 14.00 -5.63
N LEU A 9 -16.42 13.67 -4.42
CA LEU A 9 -15.00 13.52 -4.13
C LEU A 9 -14.35 12.47 -5.05
N LEU A 10 -14.94 11.28 -5.14
CA LEU A 10 -14.44 10.19 -5.99
C LEU A 10 -14.28 10.62 -7.45
N LYS A 11 -15.27 11.31 -8.00
CA LYS A 11 -15.21 11.87 -9.36
C LYS A 11 -14.10 12.91 -9.52
N MET A 12 -13.89 13.75 -8.50
CA MET A 12 -12.87 14.80 -8.53
C MET A 12 -11.45 14.22 -8.57
N ILE A 13 -11.22 13.09 -7.90
CA ILE A 13 -9.93 12.38 -7.90
C ILE A 13 -9.83 11.26 -8.93
N ASN A 14 -10.77 11.22 -9.88
CA ASN A 14 -10.81 10.25 -10.98
C ASN A 14 -10.81 8.78 -10.51
N ILE A 15 -11.50 8.49 -9.41
CA ILE A 15 -11.77 7.12 -8.94
C ILE A 15 -13.17 6.72 -9.41
N GLU A 16 -13.23 5.72 -10.28
CA GLU A 16 -14.46 5.02 -10.62
C GLU A 16 -14.64 3.86 -9.64
N ALA A 17 -15.53 4.05 -8.65
CA ALA A 17 -15.96 3.00 -7.75
C ALA A 17 -17.41 2.62 -8.05
N ASP A 18 -17.73 1.34 -7.91
CA ASP A 18 -19.11 0.88 -7.95
C ASP A 18 -19.92 1.56 -6.82
N ASP A 19 -21.11 2.04 -7.15
CA ASP A 19 -21.95 2.81 -6.22
C ASP A 19 -22.38 1.99 -5.01
N GLU A 20 -22.63 0.68 -5.18
CA GLU A 20 -23.02 -0.22 -4.09
C GLU A 20 -21.83 -0.48 -3.18
N TYR A 21 -20.67 -0.78 -3.75
CA TYR A 21 -19.43 -0.94 -2.98
C TYR A 21 -19.07 0.32 -2.17
N ALA A 22 -19.09 1.49 -2.82
CA ALA A 22 -18.81 2.76 -2.15
C ALA A 22 -19.82 3.05 -1.03
N TYR A 23 -21.09 2.66 -1.20
CA TYR A 23 -22.12 2.84 -0.19
C TYR A 23 -21.93 1.90 1.01
N GLN A 24 -21.59 0.64 0.76
CA GLN A 24 -21.26 -0.32 1.83
C GLN A 24 -20.07 0.16 2.64
N LEU A 25 -19.03 0.64 1.97
CA LEU A 25 -17.85 1.17 2.65
C LEU A 25 -18.17 2.44 3.44
N PHE A 26 -19.01 3.33 2.89
CA PHE A 26 -19.51 4.49 3.60
C PHE A 26 -20.24 4.10 4.88
N LYS A 27 -21.13 3.11 4.82
CA LYS A 27 -21.88 2.63 6.00
C LYS A 27 -20.99 1.93 7.02
N GLN A 28 -19.94 1.25 6.58
CA GLN A 28 -18.94 0.65 7.48
C GLN A 28 -18.14 1.72 8.24
N CYS A 29 -17.86 2.87 7.61
CA CYS A 29 -17.05 3.94 8.20
C CYS A 29 -17.87 4.94 9.05
N ASP A 30 -19.20 5.05 8.85
CA ASP A 30 -20.14 5.88 9.62
C ASP A 30 -20.38 5.33 11.04
N LYS A 31 -19.32 5.33 11.87
CA LYS A 31 -19.31 4.89 13.28
C LYS A 31 -20.13 5.83 14.17
N SER A 32 -20.18 7.11 13.82
CA SER A 32 -21.00 8.13 14.45
C SER A 32 -22.51 7.89 14.22
N ASN A 33 -22.87 7.08 13.21
CA ASN A 33 -24.23 6.79 12.80
C ASN A 33 -25.05 8.06 12.50
N THR A 34 -24.40 9.06 11.92
CA THR A 34 -25.01 10.35 11.57
C THR A 34 -25.42 10.40 10.10
N ASN A 35 -25.21 9.32 9.35
CA ASN A 35 -25.36 9.26 7.90
C ASN A 35 -24.45 10.27 7.18
N LYS A 36 -23.32 10.58 7.81
CA LYS A 36 -22.24 11.44 7.31
C LYS A 36 -20.94 10.91 7.90
N LEU A 37 -19.86 10.95 7.10
CA LEU A 37 -18.52 10.69 7.60
C LEU A 37 -17.92 11.95 8.23
N GLU A 38 -17.54 11.89 9.49
CA GLU A 38 -16.68 12.87 10.14
C GLU A 38 -15.24 12.78 9.59
N GLU A 39 -14.38 13.75 9.94
CA GLU A 39 -13.02 13.84 9.40
C GLU A 39 -12.21 12.54 9.55
N HIS A 40 -12.18 11.96 10.74
CA HIS A 40 -11.49 10.70 11.00
C HIS A 40 -12.13 9.50 10.24
N GLU A 41 -13.45 9.52 10.04
CA GLU A 41 -14.17 8.48 9.29
C GLU A 41 -13.92 8.60 7.77
N ILE A 42 -13.66 9.82 7.27
CA ILE A 42 -13.24 10.04 5.87
C ILE A 42 -11.84 9.47 5.65
N GLU A 43 -10.91 9.65 6.59
CA GLU A 43 -9.58 9.04 6.48
C GLU A 43 -9.67 7.51 6.43
N GLU A 44 -10.48 6.91 7.29
CA GLU A 44 -10.73 5.46 7.27
C GLU A 44 -11.37 5.00 5.95
N PHE A 45 -12.38 5.71 5.47
CA PHE A 45 -13.01 5.43 4.19
C PHE A 45 -11.98 5.46 3.05
N CYS A 46 -11.13 6.48 2.98
CA CYS A 46 -10.08 6.57 1.97
C CYS A 46 -9.06 5.43 2.09
N LYS A 47 -8.67 5.04 3.32
CA LYS A 47 -7.77 3.89 3.54
C LYS A 47 -8.38 2.62 2.97
N PHE A 48 -9.62 2.28 3.32
CA PHE A 48 -10.27 1.07 2.80
C PHE A 48 -10.54 1.13 1.30
N LEU A 49 -10.87 2.30 0.77
CA LEU A 49 -11.13 2.47 -0.66
C LEU A 49 -9.87 2.22 -1.49
N MET A 50 -8.72 2.69 -1.00
CA MET A 50 -7.44 2.61 -1.70
C MET A 50 -6.65 1.34 -1.33
N GLN A 51 -7.17 0.52 -0.42
CA GLN A 51 -6.53 -0.73 -0.03
C GLN A 51 -6.51 -1.72 -1.19
N ARG A 52 -5.38 -2.41 -1.30
CA ARG A 52 -5.10 -3.41 -2.31
C ARG A 52 -4.62 -4.68 -1.61
N PRO A 53 -5.55 -5.47 -1.04
CA PRO A 53 -5.20 -6.62 -0.21
C PRO A 53 -4.36 -7.65 -0.98
N GLU A 54 -4.52 -7.73 -2.30
CA GLU A 54 -3.71 -8.59 -3.16
C GLU A 54 -2.24 -8.14 -3.19
N LEU A 55 -1.99 -6.82 -3.14
CA LEU A 55 -0.62 -6.31 -3.06
C LEU A 55 -0.04 -6.50 -1.66
N GLU A 56 -0.86 -6.34 -0.62
CA GLU A 56 -0.44 -6.59 0.76
C GLU A 56 -0.03 -8.04 0.96
N GLU A 57 -0.79 -8.99 0.42
CA GLU A 57 -0.45 -10.41 0.44
C GLU A 57 0.88 -10.70 -0.29
N ILE A 58 1.06 -10.14 -1.48
CA ILE A 58 2.32 -10.25 -2.24
C ILE A 58 3.47 -9.64 -1.44
N PHE A 59 3.30 -8.43 -0.90
CA PHE A 59 4.34 -7.75 -0.14
C PHE A 59 4.77 -8.58 1.07
N ASN A 60 3.81 -9.05 1.86
CA ASN A 60 4.04 -9.87 3.06
C ASN A 60 4.71 -11.21 2.74
N TYR A 61 4.39 -11.81 1.60
CA TYR A 61 5.03 -13.05 1.17
C TYR A 61 6.55 -12.88 0.99
N TYR A 62 7.00 -11.74 0.48
CA TYR A 62 8.42 -11.48 0.24
C TYR A 62 9.16 -10.83 1.42
N SER A 63 8.52 -9.95 2.19
CA SER A 63 9.15 -9.26 3.34
C SER A 63 9.12 -10.07 4.64
N GLY A 64 8.17 -11.00 4.79
CA GLY A 64 8.02 -11.75 6.03
C GLY A 64 7.58 -10.86 7.20
N GLU A 65 8.25 -11.00 8.35
CA GLU A 65 7.79 -10.42 9.61
C GLU A 65 8.18 -8.95 9.84
N ASP A 66 9.25 -8.46 9.22
CA ASP A 66 9.78 -7.11 9.45
C ASP A 66 9.10 -6.02 8.59
N GLN A 67 8.28 -6.44 7.61
CA GLN A 67 7.56 -5.57 6.68
C GLN A 67 8.49 -4.65 5.87
N ILE A 68 9.71 -5.09 5.61
CA ILE A 68 10.70 -4.39 4.80
C ILE A 68 11.16 -5.33 3.67
N LEU A 69 11.26 -4.82 2.45
CA LEU A 69 11.84 -5.58 1.35
C LEU A 69 13.31 -5.25 1.20
N THR A 70 14.17 -6.16 1.62
CA THR A 70 15.62 -6.06 1.42
C THR A 70 15.99 -6.22 -0.07
N ILE A 71 17.21 -5.81 -0.44
CA ILE A 71 17.75 -6.00 -1.79
C ILE A 71 17.62 -7.46 -2.23
N THR A 72 17.86 -8.40 -1.31
CA THR A 72 17.78 -9.85 -1.58
C THR A 72 16.35 -10.29 -1.87
N GLU A 73 15.37 -9.79 -1.12
CA GLU A 73 13.95 -10.15 -1.31
C GLU A 73 13.38 -9.52 -2.58
N ILE A 74 13.76 -8.28 -2.90
CA ILE A 74 13.44 -7.67 -4.19
C ILE A 74 14.02 -8.49 -5.34
N LYS A 75 15.26 -8.96 -5.24
CA LYS A 75 15.85 -9.83 -6.25
C LYS A 75 15.11 -11.16 -6.39
N ASN A 76 14.64 -11.75 -5.29
CA ASN A 76 13.82 -12.96 -5.32
C ASN A 76 12.49 -12.70 -6.04
N PHE A 77 11.79 -11.61 -5.70
CA PHE A 77 10.59 -11.16 -6.40
C PHE A 77 10.82 -11.00 -7.91
N LEU A 78 11.85 -10.24 -8.30
CA LEU A 78 12.19 -10.02 -9.72
C LEU A 78 12.50 -11.33 -10.46
N LYS A 79 13.22 -12.25 -9.81
CA LYS A 79 13.57 -13.54 -10.38
C LYS A 79 12.33 -14.40 -10.66
N GLU A 80 11.35 -14.42 -9.77
CA GLU A 80 10.08 -15.12 -9.98
C GLU A 80 9.27 -14.51 -11.14
N GLN A 81 9.36 -13.20 -11.34
CA GLN A 81 8.77 -12.50 -12.48
C GLN A 81 9.57 -12.66 -13.79
N LYS A 82 10.73 -13.32 -13.75
CA LYS A 82 11.69 -13.48 -14.88
C LYS A 82 12.30 -12.14 -15.34
N GLU A 83 12.47 -11.21 -14.42
CA GLU A 83 13.08 -9.89 -14.63
C GLU A 83 14.58 -9.87 -14.27
N ILE A 84 15.25 -8.75 -14.54
CA ILE A 84 16.68 -8.55 -14.24
C ILE A 84 16.89 -8.42 -12.73
N ALA A 85 17.37 -9.49 -12.08
CA ALA A 85 17.57 -9.54 -10.63
C ALA A 85 19.04 -9.27 -10.20
N THR A 86 19.60 -8.12 -10.58
CA THR A 86 20.93 -7.68 -10.08
C THR A 86 20.80 -6.75 -8.87
N ASP A 87 21.87 -6.63 -8.08
CA ASP A 87 21.88 -5.71 -6.93
C ASP A 87 21.72 -4.25 -7.38
N GLU A 88 22.31 -3.87 -8.52
CA GLU A 88 22.16 -2.52 -9.07
C GLU A 88 20.70 -2.23 -9.46
N ASN A 89 20.00 -3.19 -10.06
CA ASN A 89 18.60 -3.00 -10.44
C ASN A 89 17.68 -2.93 -9.22
N ALA A 90 17.88 -3.80 -8.23
CA ALA A 90 17.12 -3.76 -6.97
C ALA A 90 17.34 -2.44 -6.21
N ASN A 91 18.59 -1.97 -6.11
CA ASN A 91 18.89 -0.65 -5.53
C ASN A 91 18.24 0.50 -6.31
N ALA A 92 18.23 0.44 -7.64
CA ALA A 92 17.58 1.46 -8.46
C ALA A 92 16.05 1.50 -8.24
N ILE A 93 15.42 0.35 -8.01
CA ILE A 93 13.99 0.27 -7.66
C ILE A 93 13.73 0.91 -6.30
N ILE A 94 14.49 0.55 -5.27
CA ILE A 94 14.37 1.13 -3.93
C ILE A 94 14.53 2.66 -4.01
N HIS A 95 15.62 3.15 -4.60
CA HIS A 95 15.89 4.59 -4.70
C HIS A 95 14.81 5.38 -5.45
N LYS A 96 14.11 4.74 -6.39
CA LYS A 96 13.09 5.41 -7.21
C LYS A 96 11.71 5.43 -6.56
N TYR A 97 11.36 4.40 -5.79
CA TYR A 97 10.00 4.17 -5.33
C TYR A 97 9.82 4.16 -3.80
N GLU A 98 10.90 4.06 -3.03
CA GLU A 98 10.83 4.14 -1.57
C GLU A 98 10.57 5.58 -1.15
N LEU A 99 9.43 5.80 -0.48
CA LEU A 99 9.02 7.12 0.01
C LEU A 99 9.42 7.32 1.48
N ASN A 100 9.76 6.25 2.18
CA ASN A 100 10.23 6.30 3.55
C ASN A 100 11.76 6.41 3.59
N GLU A 101 12.25 7.58 4.03
CA GLU A 101 13.69 7.83 4.16
C GLU A 101 14.39 6.86 5.12
N THR A 102 13.67 6.31 6.12
CA THR A 102 14.27 5.34 7.06
C THR A 102 14.45 3.96 6.43
N ALA A 103 13.52 3.55 5.56
CA ALA A 103 13.61 2.30 4.79
C ALA A 103 14.58 2.40 3.60
N SER A 104 14.94 3.62 3.18
CA SER A 104 15.92 3.86 2.11
C SER A 104 17.38 3.69 2.56
N SER A 105 17.63 3.46 3.86
CA SER A 105 18.98 3.34 4.39
C SER A 105 19.63 2.01 3.97
N PRO A 106 20.90 2.01 3.53
CA PRO A 106 21.60 0.79 3.11
C PRO A 106 21.68 -0.23 4.25
N ASP A 107 21.78 0.20 5.51
CA ASP A 107 21.82 -0.69 6.68
C ASP A 107 20.49 -1.45 6.91
N VAL A 108 19.36 -0.89 6.48
CA VAL A 108 18.02 -1.48 6.66
C VAL A 108 17.67 -2.41 5.49
N THR A 109 18.18 -2.11 4.29
CA THR A 109 17.92 -2.88 3.06
C THR A 109 18.98 -3.90 2.73
N SER A 110 20.12 -3.88 3.45
CA SER A 110 21.18 -4.87 3.32
C SER A 110 21.00 -6.00 4.32
N ASN A 111 20.65 -7.17 3.80
CA ASN A 111 20.72 -8.42 4.54
C ASN A 111 22.21 -8.81 4.66
N LEU A 112 22.93 -8.30 5.67
CA LEU A 112 24.11 -8.98 6.18
C LEU A 112 23.61 -10.29 6.80
N GLY A 113 23.55 -11.36 6.00
CA GLY A 113 23.26 -12.70 6.49
C GLY A 113 24.19 -13.04 7.66
N PRO A 114 23.77 -13.90 8.61
CA PRO A 114 24.58 -14.22 9.76
C PRO A 114 25.93 -14.77 9.28
N SER A 115 27.01 -14.13 9.75
CA SER A 115 28.36 -14.68 9.64
C SER A 115 28.36 -16.07 10.29
N ILE A 116 28.46 -17.11 9.47
CA ILE A 116 28.83 -18.47 9.89
C ILE A 116 30.21 -18.77 9.33
#